data_AF-A0A662DS24-F1
#
_entry.id   AF-A0A662DS24-F1
#
_cell.length_a   1.000
_cell.length_b   1.000
_cell.length_c   1.000
_cell.angle_alpha   90.00
_cell.angle_beta   90.00
_cell.angle_gamma   90.00
#
_symmetry.space_group_name_H-M   'P 1'
#
loop_
_entity.id
_entity.type
_entity.pdbx_description
1 polymer ?
#
loop_
_entity_poly.entity_id
_entity_poly.type
_entity_poly.pdbx_seq_one_letter_code
_entity_poly.pdbx_strand_id
1 'polypeptide(L)'
;MKVRQVSRVDRLAVEQNRSSTRPIVMAGTVLTALMVLIATSCGGGSTTTPEASPASGELYTENCSSCHGSDLRGTTDGPPLLSIVYEPSHHGDDSFRSAIANGTTQHHWGFGDMPGVEGVKPGEADAIIAFVRSEQDRLGFEPYPP
;
A
#
# COMPACT_ATOMS: atom_id res chain seq x y z
N MET A 1 35.89 -43.93 23.05
CA MET A 1 35.24 -44.43 21.81
C MET A 1 35.03 -43.21 20.91
N LYS A 2 35.50 -43.03 19.65
CA LYS A 2 35.91 -43.97 18.57
C LYS A 2 34.68 -44.84 18.19
N VAL A 3 34.07 -44.81 17.00
CA VAL A 3 34.58 -44.64 15.61
C VAL A 3 33.43 -44.20 14.63
N ARG A 4 33.80 -43.48 13.55
CA ARG A 4 33.36 -43.48 12.11
C ARG A 4 32.18 -44.39 11.63
N GLN A 5 31.56 -44.28 10.44
CA GLN A 5 31.47 -43.34 9.28
C GLN A 5 30.32 -43.81 8.35
N VAL A 6 30.09 -43.07 7.25
CA VAL A 6 29.12 -43.32 6.15
C VAL A 6 29.37 -44.63 5.36
N SER A 7 28.27 -45.21 4.84
CA SER A 7 28.19 -46.03 3.61
C SER A 7 26.73 -45.92 3.09
N ARG A 8 26.38 -45.56 1.83
CA ARG A 8 26.86 -46.02 0.51
C ARG A 8 26.70 -47.56 0.43
N VAL A 9 25.74 -48.17 -0.25
CA VAL A 9 25.60 -48.42 -1.71
C VAL A 9 24.27 -49.20 -1.92
N ASP A 10 23.60 -49.29 -3.08
CA ASP A 10 23.80 -48.66 -4.40
C ASP A 10 22.48 -48.55 -5.22
N ARG A 11 22.62 -47.97 -6.41
CA ARG A 11 21.82 -48.09 -7.63
C ARG A 11 21.05 -49.41 -7.86
N LEU A 12 19.81 -49.28 -8.35
CA LEU A 12 19.39 -49.91 -9.61
C LEU A 12 18.51 -48.94 -10.40
N ALA A 13 18.89 -48.68 -11.66
CA ALA A 13 18.04 -48.06 -12.66
C ALA A 13 17.38 -49.16 -13.51
N VAL A 14 16.13 -48.93 -13.92
CA VAL A 14 15.28 -49.61 -14.93
C VAL A 14 13.85 -49.13 -14.56
N GLU A 15 13.03 -48.54 -15.41
CA GLU A 15 12.99 -48.59 -16.88
C GLU A 15 12.52 -47.25 -17.48
N GLN A 16 13.22 -46.72 -18.48
CA GLN A 16 12.68 -45.64 -19.32
C GLN A 16 11.86 -46.27 -20.46
N ASN A 17 10.55 -46.37 -20.26
CA ASN A 17 9.60 -46.92 -21.23
C ASN A 17 8.24 -46.25 -20.94
N ARG A 18 7.60 -45.48 -21.82
CA ARG A 18 7.54 -45.61 -23.29
C ARG A 18 7.18 -44.27 -23.94
N SER A 19 8.12 -43.61 -24.61
CA SER A 19 7.78 -42.48 -25.49
C SER A 19 7.07 -43.02 -26.73
N SER A 20 5.79 -42.70 -26.91
CA SER A 20 4.98 -43.17 -28.03
C SER A 20 4.71 -42.04 -29.03
N THR A 21 5.75 -41.65 -29.78
CA THR A 21 5.59 -40.87 -31.00
C THR A 21 4.72 -41.60 -32.01
N ARG A 22 3.61 -41.00 -32.44
CA ARG A 22 2.92 -41.33 -33.70
C ARG A 22 2.59 -40.05 -34.48
N PRO A 23 2.60 -40.10 -35.83
CA PRO A 23 2.86 -38.91 -36.65
C PRO A 23 1.61 -38.13 -37.07
N ILE A 24 1.89 -37.08 -37.84
CA ILE A 24 1.05 -35.98 -38.32
C ILE A 24 0.04 -36.44 -39.40
N VAL A 25 -0.93 -35.56 -39.69
CA VAL A 25 -1.78 -35.45 -40.89
C VAL A 25 -3.14 -36.18 -40.84
N MET A 26 -4.21 -35.38 -40.71
CA MET A 26 -5.33 -35.36 -41.69
C MET A 26 -6.02 -33.98 -41.62
N ALA A 27 -6.13 -33.33 -42.77
CA ALA A 27 -6.94 -32.12 -42.94
C ALA A 27 -8.38 -32.51 -43.33
N GLY A 28 -9.39 -31.77 -42.88
CA GLY A 28 -10.78 -32.06 -43.26
C GLY A 28 -11.83 -31.47 -42.32
N THR A 29 -12.18 -30.21 -42.59
CA THR A 29 -13.45 -29.53 -42.26
C THR A 29 -14.63 -30.37 -41.74
N VAL A 30 -15.30 -29.91 -40.67
CA VAL A 30 -16.69 -29.38 -40.68
C VAL A 30 -17.21 -29.19 -39.24
N LEU A 31 -17.51 -27.94 -38.91
CA LEU A 31 -18.59 -27.45 -38.02
C LEU A 31 -19.05 -28.31 -36.82
N THR A 32 -18.49 -28.04 -35.64
CA THR A 32 -19.29 -27.89 -34.41
C THR A 32 -18.81 -26.68 -33.62
N ALA A 33 -19.75 -25.87 -33.13
CA ALA A 33 -19.46 -24.67 -32.36
C ALA A 33 -19.19 -24.98 -30.88
N LEU A 34 -18.76 -23.94 -30.16
CA LEU A 34 -18.83 -23.81 -28.70
C LEU A 34 -17.81 -24.64 -27.88
N MET A 35 -16.69 -24.00 -27.53
CA MET A 35 -16.13 -23.98 -26.17
C MET A 35 -15.06 -22.87 -26.09
N VAL A 36 -15.51 -21.62 -26.22
CA VAL A 36 -14.67 -20.45 -25.93
C VAL A 36 -14.60 -20.30 -24.41
N LEU A 37 -13.69 -21.06 -23.80
CA LEU A 37 -13.35 -20.96 -22.38
C LEU A 37 -12.53 -19.69 -22.15
N ILE A 38 -13.20 -18.54 -22.15
CA ILE A 38 -12.62 -17.32 -21.58
C ILE A 38 -12.54 -17.57 -20.07
N ALA A 39 -11.37 -17.93 -19.59
CA ALA A 39 -11.04 -17.81 -18.18
C ALA A 39 -10.95 -16.31 -17.87
N THR A 40 -12.11 -15.67 -17.73
CA THR A 40 -12.23 -14.31 -17.21
C THR A 40 -11.73 -14.35 -15.78
N SER A 41 -10.42 -14.11 -15.63
CA SER A 41 -9.81 -13.87 -14.34
C SER A 41 -10.57 -12.72 -13.69
N CYS A 42 -11.28 -13.02 -12.60
CA CYS A 42 -11.80 -11.99 -11.72
C CYS A 42 -10.58 -11.32 -11.08
N GLY A 43 -10.06 -10.30 -11.77
CA GLY A 43 -9.16 -9.31 -11.22
C GLY A 43 -9.90 -8.53 -10.15
N GLY A 44 -10.09 -9.16 -8.99
CA GLY A 44 -10.38 -8.47 -7.75
C GLY A 44 -9.18 -7.61 -7.46
N GLY A 45 -9.18 -6.39 -8.01
CA GLY A 45 -8.32 -5.34 -7.54
C GLY A 45 -8.70 -5.11 -6.09
N SER A 46 -7.88 -5.64 -5.17
CA SER A 46 -7.96 -5.26 -3.78
C SER A 46 -7.71 -3.76 -3.73
N THR A 47 -8.80 -2.99 -3.64
CA THR A 47 -8.78 -1.68 -3.00
C THR A 47 -8.43 -1.94 -1.54
N THR A 48 -7.14 -2.17 -1.31
CA THR A 48 -6.55 -2.10 0.01
C THR A 48 -6.71 -0.67 0.43
N THR A 49 -7.80 -0.36 1.15
CA THR A 49 -7.84 0.82 2.02
C THR A 49 -6.54 0.77 2.82
N PRO A 50 -5.63 1.73 2.66
CA PRO A 50 -4.37 1.67 3.35
C PRO A 50 -4.67 1.75 4.84
N GLU A 51 -4.35 0.68 5.54
CA GLU A 51 -4.45 0.61 6.99
C GLU A 51 -3.20 1.25 7.59
N ALA A 52 -3.34 1.91 8.74
CA ALA A 52 -2.19 2.42 9.46
C ALA A 52 -1.23 1.26 9.79
N SER A 53 0.03 1.43 9.42
CA SER A 53 1.10 0.46 9.62
C SER A 53 2.34 1.15 10.19
N PRO A 54 3.34 0.42 10.72
CA PRO A 54 4.59 1.03 11.17
C PRO A 54 5.26 1.88 10.07
N ALA A 55 5.19 1.41 8.81
CA ALA A 55 5.75 2.12 7.66
C ALA A 55 5.06 3.46 7.36
N SER A 56 3.75 3.61 7.60
CA SER A 56 3.06 4.89 7.40
C SER A 56 3.44 5.96 8.44
N GLY A 57 3.79 5.56 9.66
CA GLY A 57 4.32 6.48 10.67
C GLY A 57 5.72 6.99 10.31
N GLU A 58 6.54 6.16 9.68
CA GLU A 58 7.85 6.56 9.16
C GLU A 58 7.71 7.52 7.97
N LEU A 59 6.81 7.24 7.01
CA LEU A 59 6.47 8.17 5.92
C LEU A 59 5.99 9.53 6.45
N TYR A 60 5.13 9.57 7.47
CA TYR A 60 4.72 10.83 8.12
C TYR A 60 5.90 11.54 8.81
N THR A 61 6.77 10.79 9.48
CA THR A 61 7.95 11.34 10.15
C THR A 61 8.88 12.02 9.16
N GLU A 62 9.20 11.34 8.05
CA GLU A 62 10.07 11.84 6.97
C GLU A 62 9.51 13.07 6.24
N ASN A 63 8.19 13.10 5.97
CA ASN A 63 7.60 14.05 5.03
C ASN A 63 6.76 15.17 5.68
N CYS A 64 6.34 15.03 6.94
CA CYS A 64 5.33 15.91 7.56
C CYS A 64 5.70 16.44 8.95
N SER A 65 6.44 15.67 9.75
CA SER A 65 6.61 15.94 11.18
C SER A 65 7.39 17.22 11.53
N SER A 66 8.20 17.75 10.62
CA SER A 66 8.93 19.02 10.82
C SER A 66 8.00 20.22 11.02
N CYS A 67 6.85 20.23 10.34
CA CYS A 67 5.85 21.31 10.43
C CYS A 67 4.65 20.90 11.29
N HIS A 68 4.22 19.64 11.24
CA HIS A 68 3.02 19.16 11.96
C HIS A 68 3.31 18.49 13.31
N GLY A 69 4.57 18.40 13.71
CA GLY A 69 5.02 17.72 14.93
C GLY A 69 5.01 16.20 14.78
N SER A 70 5.93 15.51 15.46
CA SER A 70 5.97 14.03 15.48
C SER A 70 4.80 13.41 16.25
N ASP A 71 4.10 14.20 17.06
CA ASP A 71 2.92 13.82 17.85
C ASP A 71 1.62 14.49 17.34
N LEU A 72 1.66 15.06 16.13
CA LEU A 72 0.55 15.74 15.45
C LEU A 72 0.07 17.05 16.12
N ARG A 73 0.79 17.59 17.11
CA ARG A 73 0.44 18.86 17.81
C ARG A 73 0.98 20.13 17.15
N GLY A 74 1.54 20.03 15.94
CA GLY A 74 2.07 21.17 15.20
C GLY A 74 3.44 21.62 15.72
N THR A 75 4.01 22.62 15.06
CA THR A 75 5.24 23.30 15.49
C THR A 75 5.03 24.82 15.36
N THR A 76 6.11 25.60 15.37
CA THR A 76 6.06 27.01 14.96
C THR A 76 5.74 27.18 13.47
N ASP A 77 5.89 26.12 12.68
CA ASP A 77 5.96 26.17 11.22
C ASP A 77 4.73 25.49 10.57
N GLY A 78 3.86 24.86 11.35
CA GLY A 78 2.64 24.22 10.86
C GLY A 78 1.61 23.88 11.95
N PRO A 79 0.33 23.74 11.58
CA PRO A 79 -0.77 23.57 12.52
C PRO A 79 -0.85 22.15 13.13
N PRO A 80 -1.45 22.01 14.33
CA PRO A 80 -1.80 20.72 14.90
C PRO A 80 -2.83 19.97 14.05
N LEU A 81 -2.46 18.78 13.58
CA LEU A 81 -3.39 17.86 12.92
C LEU A 81 -4.36 17.19 13.90
N LEU A 82 -4.10 17.27 15.21
CA LEU A 82 -5.08 16.93 16.26
C LEU A 82 -6.11 18.05 16.51
N SER A 83 -6.03 19.22 15.87
CA SER A 83 -7.10 20.21 15.99
C SER A 83 -8.41 19.68 15.42
N ILE A 84 -9.52 19.90 16.11
CA ILE A 84 -10.87 19.51 15.63
C ILE A 84 -11.23 20.11 14.26
N VAL A 85 -10.55 21.18 13.82
CA VAL A 85 -10.67 21.69 12.43
C VAL A 85 -10.41 20.59 11.40
N TYR A 86 -9.52 19.63 11.71
CA TYR A 86 -9.11 18.53 10.84
C TYR A 86 -9.92 17.24 10.99
N GLU A 87 -11.06 17.26 11.69
CA GLU A 87 -11.94 16.08 11.79
C GLU A 87 -12.44 15.63 10.41
N PRO A 88 -12.74 14.32 10.20
CA PRO A 88 -13.15 13.79 8.90
C PRO A 88 -14.40 14.44 8.29
N SER A 89 -15.31 14.96 9.12
CA SER A 89 -16.52 15.68 8.71
C SER A 89 -16.26 17.10 8.18
N HIS A 90 -15.12 17.70 8.49
CA HIS A 90 -14.79 19.08 8.14
C HIS A 90 -13.62 19.18 7.14
N HIS A 91 -12.52 18.47 7.40
CA HIS A 91 -11.44 18.26 6.43
C HIS A 91 -11.25 16.76 6.19
N GLY A 92 -12.05 16.21 5.28
CA GLY A 92 -11.99 14.80 4.88
C GLY A 92 -10.69 14.45 4.14
N ASP A 93 -10.51 13.15 3.87
CA ASP A 93 -9.25 12.61 3.34
C ASP A 93 -8.87 13.17 1.96
N ASP A 94 -9.85 13.56 1.13
CA ASP A 94 -9.58 14.21 -0.15
C ASP A 94 -8.98 15.62 0.02
N SER A 95 -9.29 16.32 1.11
CA SER A 95 -8.63 17.58 1.47
C SER A 95 -7.17 17.34 1.81
N PHE A 96 -6.86 16.26 2.55
CA PHE A 96 -5.49 15.86 2.85
C PHE A 96 -4.73 15.43 1.59
N ARG A 97 -5.32 14.56 0.73
CA ARG A 97 -4.73 14.18 -0.56
C ARG A 97 -4.42 15.40 -1.41
N SER A 98 -5.34 16.36 -1.51
CA SER A 98 -5.15 17.59 -2.26
C SER A 98 -4.07 18.49 -1.66
N ALA A 99 -4.02 18.62 -0.32
CA ALA A 99 -2.99 19.39 0.38
C ALA A 99 -1.59 18.80 0.17
N ILE A 100 -1.45 17.47 0.28
CA ILE A 100 -0.18 16.77 0.02
C ILE A 100 0.26 16.96 -1.43
N ALA A 101 -0.65 16.78 -2.41
CA ALA A 101 -0.29 16.83 -3.82
C ALA A 101 -0.06 18.26 -4.36
N ASN A 102 -0.85 19.25 -3.92
CA ASN A 102 -0.92 20.58 -4.53
C ASN A 102 -0.56 21.72 -3.57
N GLY A 103 -0.45 21.45 -2.27
CA GLY A 103 -0.37 22.47 -1.23
C GLY A 103 -1.73 23.09 -0.87
N THR A 104 -1.70 24.04 0.07
CA THR A 104 -2.85 24.86 0.46
C THR A 104 -2.42 26.30 0.69
N THR A 105 -3.23 27.28 0.28
CA THR A 105 -3.07 28.66 0.73
C THR A 105 -3.44 28.83 2.20
N GLN A 106 -2.82 29.77 2.89
CA GLN A 106 -3.21 30.18 4.25
C GLN A 106 -4.70 30.54 4.32
N HIS A 107 -5.45 29.97 5.27
CA HIS A 107 -6.87 30.31 5.47
C HIS A 107 -7.33 30.31 6.94
N HIS A 108 -7.06 29.24 7.70
CA HIS A 108 -7.48 29.13 9.11
C HIS A 108 -6.40 29.52 10.14
N TRP A 109 -5.15 29.65 9.69
CA TRP A 109 -3.97 29.72 10.57
C TRP A 109 -3.01 30.84 10.18
N GLY A 110 -2.09 31.18 11.07
CA GLY A 110 -1.02 32.16 10.82
C GLY A 110 0.29 31.59 10.24
N PHE A 111 0.41 30.27 10.05
CA PHE A 111 1.68 29.60 9.70
C PHE A 111 2.20 29.96 8.30
N GLY A 112 1.29 30.09 7.32
CA GLY A 112 1.65 30.42 5.94
C GLY A 112 0.88 29.55 4.97
N ASP A 113 1.32 29.54 3.71
CA ASP A 113 0.92 28.54 2.72
C ASP A 113 1.65 27.22 3.02
N MET A 114 0.94 26.10 2.91
CA MET A 114 1.54 24.78 2.89
C MET A 114 1.93 24.46 1.44
N PRO A 115 3.21 24.26 1.10
CA PRO A 115 3.59 23.79 -0.24
C PRO A 115 3.15 22.34 -0.45
N GLY A 116 2.94 21.95 -1.72
CA GLY A 116 2.80 20.54 -2.07
C GLY A 116 4.08 19.76 -1.73
N VAL A 117 3.92 18.52 -1.26
CA VAL A 117 5.03 17.68 -0.79
C VAL A 117 5.58 16.89 -1.97
N GLU A 118 6.71 17.33 -2.51
CA GLU A 118 7.36 16.66 -3.63
C GLU A 118 7.80 15.22 -3.27
N GLY A 119 7.68 14.30 -4.22
CA GLY A 119 8.16 12.91 -4.08
C GLY A 119 7.17 11.92 -3.44
N VAL A 120 6.18 12.40 -2.68
CA VAL A 120 5.13 11.54 -2.09
C VAL A 120 4.17 11.05 -3.19
N LYS A 121 4.07 9.73 -3.36
CA LYS A 121 3.16 9.11 -4.34
C LYS A 121 1.73 9.02 -3.77
N PRO A 122 0.68 8.89 -4.60
CA PRO A 122 -0.70 8.80 -4.11
C PRO A 122 -0.93 7.72 -3.04
N GLY A 123 -0.40 6.51 -3.22
CA GLY A 123 -0.52 5.45 -2.22
C GLY A 123 0.31 5.67 -0.95
N GLU A 124 1.37 6.49 -1.00
CA GLU A 124 2.13 6.92 0.18
C GLU A 124 1.36 8.03 0.92
N ALA A 125 0.73 8.96 0.19
CA ALA A 125 -0.16 9.96 0.76
C ALA A 125 -1.36 9.31 1.47
N ASP A 126 -2.00 8.31 0.85
CA ASP A 126 -3.11 7.59 1.48
C ASP A 126 -2.66 6.83 2.74
N ALA A 127 -1.44 6.27 2.75
CA ALA A 127 -0.86 5.64 3.93
C ALA A 127 -0.55 6.65 5.05
N ILE A 128 -0.01 7.83 4.71
CA ILE A 128 0.19 8.95 5.65
C ILE A 128 -1.15 9.38 6.26
N ILE A 129 -2.20 9.51 5.44
CA ILE A 129 -3.54 9.88 5.90
C ILE A 129 -4.08 8.82 6.86
N ALA A 130 -3.94 7.52 6.54
CA ALA A 130 -4.35 6.44 7.42
C ALA A 130 -3.65 6.49 8.79
N PHE A 131 -2.34 6.79 8.82
CA PHE A 131 -1.61 7.05 10.07
C PHE A 131 -2.19 8.25 10.84
N VAL A 132 -2.42 9.39 10.16
CA VAL A 132 -3.00 10.57 10.80
C VAL A 132 -4.39 10.28 11.39
N ARG A 133 -5.26 9.55 10.67
CA ARG A 133 -6.58 9.15 11.18
C ARG A 133 -6.47 8.20 12.37
N SER A 134 -5.60 7.20 12.29
CA SER A 134 -5.33 6.28 13.41
C SER A 134 -4.88 7.04 14.66
N GLU A 135 -4.04 8.07 14.51
CA GLU A 135 -3.57 8.87 15.65
C GLU A 135 -4.65 9.83 16.18
N GLN A 136 -5.46 10.44 15.31
CA GLN A 136 -6.65 11.23 15.68
C GLN A 136 -7.67 10.38 16.46
N ASP A 137 -7.96 9.16 16.01
CA ASP A 137 -8.86 8.23 16.70
C ASP A 137 -8.30 7.78 18.06
N ARG A 138 -6.97 7.57 18.13
CA ARG A 138 -6.28 7.09 19.34
C ARG A 138 -6.09 8.18 20.41
N LEU A 139 -5.86 9.42 20.00
CA LEU A 139 -5.56 10.55 20.89
C LEU A 139 -6.78 11.44 21.16
N GLY A 140 -7.75 11.45 20.25
CA GLY A 140 -8.84 12.42 20.21
C GLY A 140 -8.42 13.76 19.60
N PHE A 141 -9.40 14.62 19.40
CA PHE A 141 -9.18 16.00 18.93
C PHE A 141 -9.00 16.97 20.09
N GLU A 142 -8.11 17.95 19.90
CA GLU A 142 -7.80 19.01 20.86
C GLU A 142 -8.42 20.35 20.38
N PRO A 143 -8.93 21.20 21.30
CA PRO A 143 -9.27 22.59 20.98
C PRO A 143 -8.04 23.40 20.54
N TYR A 144 -8.25 24.46 19.76
CA TYR A 144 -7.19 25.43 19.43
C TYR A 144 -7.62 26.87 19.80
N PRO A 145 -6.73 27.71 20.36
CA PRO A 145 -5.37 27.38 20.81
C PRO A 145 -5.40 26.37 21.96
N PRO A 146 -4.41 25.46 22.03
CA PRO A 146 -4.26 24.53 23.15
C PRO A 146 -3.90 25.25 24.47
#